data_AF-A0A949GRI2-F1
#
_entry.id   AF-A0A949GRI2-F1
#
_cell.length_a   1.000
_cell.length_b   1.000
_cell.length_c   1.000
_cell.angle_alpha   90.00
_cell.angle_beta   90.00
_cell.angle_gamma   90.00
#
_symmetry.space_group_name_H-M   'P 1'
#
loop_
_entity.id
_entity.type
_entity.pdbx_description
1 polymer ?
#
loop_
_entity_poly.entity_id
_entity_poly.type
_entity_poly.pdbx_seq_one_letter_code
_entity_poly.pdbx_strand_id
1 'polypeptide(L)' 'MQTVRILGLDPGLGRMGWGVIDVSGSRLTHVAHGVIATRAGDGLGLRLLKLHGEVARIIAELQPGAIA' A
#
# COMPACT_ATOMS: atom_id res chain seq x y z
N MET A 1 -25.00 -4.77 -0.75
CA MET A 1 -24.27 -3.49 -0.69
C MET A 1 -22.96 -3.69 -1.43
N GLN A 2 -22.50 -2.69 -2.17
CA GLN A 2 -21.24 -2.79 -2.91
C GLN A 2 -20.07 -2.70 -1.92
N THR A 3 -19.11 -3.63 -2.00
CA THR A 3 -17.89 -3.59 -1.19
C THR A 3 -16.83 -2.78 -1.92
N VAL A 4 -16.27 -1.77 -1.26
CA VAL A 4 -15.13 -1.01 -1.79
C VAL A 4 -13.86 -1.44 -1.06
N ARG A 5 -12.85 -1.85 -1.81
CA ARG A 5 -11.51 -2.15 -1.27
C ARG A 5 -10.67 -0.88 -1.28
N ILE A 6 -10.12 -0.49 -0.14
CA ILE A 6 -9.32 0.72 0.03
C ILE A 6 -7.90 0.34 0.44
N LEU A 7 -6.91 0.90 -0.26
CA LEU A 7 -5.49 0.84 0.11
C LEU A 7 -5.09 2.16 0.79
N GLY A 8 -4.67 2.11 2.04
CA GLY A 8 -4.04 3.23 2.73
C GLY A 8 -2.52 3.15 2.62
N LEU A 9 -1.87 4.29 2.38
CA LEU A 9 -0.41 4.42 2.36
C LEU A 9 0.07 5.44 3.40
N ASP A 10 1.08 5.06 4.19
CA ASP A 10 1.82 5.96 5.10
C ASP A 10 3.23 6.17 4.53
N PRO A 11 3.45 7.24 3.74
CA PRO A 11 4.63 7.38 2.92
C PRO A 11 5.88 7.72 3.74
N GLY A 12 6.96 6.98 3.47
CA GLY A 12 8.28 7.28 4.01
C GLY A 12 9.38 6.66 3.15
N LEU A 13 10.48 7.38 2.97
CA LEU A 13 11.55 6.93 2.08
C LEU A 13 12.25 5.68 2.62
N GLY A 14 12.46 5.57 3.94
CA GLY A 14 13.10 4.40 4.58
C GLY A 14 12.13 3.26 4.83
N ARG A 15 10.92 3.59 5.28
CA ARG A 15 9.84 2.68 5.57
C ARG A 15 8.54 3.33 5.13
N MET A 16 7.76 2.64 4.31
CA MET A 16 6.42 3.05 3.91
C MET A 16 5.43 2.01 4.42
N GLY A 17 4.57 2.40 5.35
CA GLY A 17 3.49 1.55 5.85
C GLY A 17 2.36 1.46 4.84
N TRP A 18 1.67 0.32 4.79
CA TRP A 18 0.46 0.19 3.99
C TRP A 18 -0.54 -0.76 4.65
N GLY A 19 -1.82 -0.57 4.35
CA GLY A 19 -2.91 -1.40 4.82
C GLY A 19 -4.06 -1.45 3.83
N VAL A 20 -4.77 -2.57 3.76
CA VAL A 20 -5.96 -2.73 2.91
C VAL A 20 -7.14 -3.18 3.75
N ILE A 21 -8.27 -2.53 3.50
CA ILE A 21 -9.56 -2.85 4.11
C ILE A 21 -10.65 -2.98 3.05
N ASP A 22 -11.62 -3.83 3.31
CA ASP A 22 -12.88 -3.90 2.57
C ASP A 22 -13.97 -3.15 3.36
N VAL A 23 -14.69 -2.24 2.70
CA VAL A 23 -15.74 -1.40 3.28
C VAL A 23 -17.09 -1.78 2.67
N SER A 24 -18.06 -2.14 3.50
CA SER A 24 -19.45 -2.40 3.09
C SER A 24 -20.41 -1.69 4.06
N GLY A 25 -20.87 -0.50 3.70
CA GLY A 25 -21.61 0.38 4.62
C GLY A 25 -20.71 0.85 5.76
N SER A 26 -21.16 0.69 7.01
CA SER A 26 -20.35 1.00 8.21
C SER A 26 -19.39 -0.12 8.62
N ARG A 27 -19.46 -1.30 7.98
CA ARG A 27 -18.61 -2.44 8.31
C ARG A 27 -17.26 -2.32 7.59
N LEU A 28 -16.19 -2.41 8.38
CA LEU A 28 -14.81 -2.51 7.92
C LEU A 28 -14.30 -3.94 8.13
N THR A 29 -13.60 -4.49 7.15
CA THR A 29 -12.93 -5.80 7.26
C THR A 29 -11.46 -5.65 6.88
N HIS A 30 -10.57 -6.11 7.75
CA HIS A 30 -9.15 -6.17 7.44
C HIS A 30 -8.88 -7.15 6.29
N VAL A 31 -8.02 -6.77 5.35
CA VAL A 31 -7.60 -7.63 4.22
C VAL A 31 -6.13 -7.98 4.34
N ALA A 32 -5.25 -6.96 4.38
CA ALA A 32 -3.81 -7.15 4.44
C ALA A 32 -3.12 -5.89 4.99
N HIS A 33 -1.88 -6.00 5.42
CA HIS A 33 -1.04 -4.86 5.79
C HIS A 33 0.44 -5.22 5.65
N GLY A 34 1.30 -4.21 5.63
CA GLY A 34 2.74 -4.43 5.59
C GLY A 34 3.56 -3.16 5.62
N VAL A 35 4.87 -3.32 5.40
CA VAL A 35 5.83 -2.21 5.31
C VAL A 35 6.77 -2.48 4.15
N ILE A 36 6.94 -1.49 3.28
CA ILE A 36 8.01 -1.49 2.27
C ILE A 36 9.23 -0.82 2.90
N ALA A 37 10.33 -1.55 3.04
CA ALA A 37 11.59 -1.01 3.53
C ALA A 37 12.59 -0.80 2.39
N THR A 38 13.26 0.34 2.37
CA THR A 38 14.41 0.60 1.48
C THR A 38 15.71 0.63 2.29
N ARG A 39 16.85 0.36 1.66
CA ARG A 39 18.15 0.41 2.34
C ARG A 39 18.66 1.85 2.36
N ALA A 40 19.16 2.30 3.51
CA ALA A 40 19.67 3.66 3.67
C ALA A 40 20.92 3.96 2.82
N GLY A 41 21.71 2.93 2.49
CA GLY A 41 22.89 3.05 1.62
C GLY A 41 22.58 3.13 0.13
N ASP A 42 21.33 2.86 -0.29
CA ASP A 42 20.95 2.96 -1.69
C ASP A 42 20.74 4.44 -2.08
N GLY A 43 21.12 4.79 -3.31
CA GLY A 43 20.83 6.12 -3.87
C GLY A 43 19.32 6.40 -3.97
N LEU A 44 18.93 7.68 -3.91
CA LEU A 44 17.53 8.11 -3.92
C LEU A 44 16.71 7.46 -5.05
N GLY A 45 17.25 7.42 -6.28
CA GLY A 45 16.57 6.83 -7.43
C GLY A 45 16.24 5.34 -7.25
N LEU A 46 17.16 4.55 -6.68
CA LEU A 46 16.92 3.12 -6.41
C LEU A 46 15.87 2.93 -5.33
N ARG A 47 15.86 3.80 -4.30
CA ARG A 47 14.87 3.77 -3.23
C ARG A 47 13.47 4.08 -3.78
N LEU A 48 13.35 5.10 -4.63
CA LEU A 48 12.08 5.44 -5.30
C LEU A 48 11.62 4.33 -6.26
N LEU A 49 12.53 3.74 -7.03
CA LEU A 49 12.21 2.60 -7.91
C LEU A 49 11.67 1.42 -7.12
N LYS A 50 12.28 1.09 -5.98
CA LYS A 50 11.81 0.03 -5.08
C LYS A 50 10.41 0.33 -4.53
N LEU A 51 10.19 1.55 -4.01
CA LEU A 51 8.88 1.96 -3.50
C LEU A 51 7.80 1.86 -4.58
N HIS A 52 8.08 2.41 -5.78
CA HIS A 52 7.17 2.33 -6.92
C HIS A 52 6.84 0.88 -7.30
N GLY A 53 7.86 0.03 -7.44
CA GLY A 53 7.67 -1.37 -7.81
C GLY A 53 6.82 -2.15 -6.81
N GLU A 54 7.06 -1.96 -5.50
CA GLU A 54 6.27 -2.64 -4.47
C GLU A 54 4.84 -2.11 -4.38
N VAL A 55 4.61 -0.79 -4.49
CA VAL A 55 3.25 -0.23 -4.52
C VAL A 55 2.49 -0.72 -5.75
N ALA A 56 3.14 -0.75 -6.93
CA ALA A 56 2.53 -1.28 -8.15
C ALA A 56 2.17 -2.77 -7.99
N ARG A 57 3.03 -3.56 -7.35
CA ARG A 57 2.76 -4.97 -7.05
C ARG A 57 1.54 -5.13 -6.13
N ILE A 58 1.46 -4.34 -5.06
CA ILE A 58 0.33 -4.36 -4.10
C ILE A 58 -0.98 -4.00 -4.81
N ILE A 59 -0.98 -2.96 -5.65
CA ILE A 59 -2.17 -2.57 -6.43
C ILE A 59 -2.57 -3.69 -7.40
N ALA A 60 -1.61 -4.29 -8.11
CA ALA A 60 -1.87 -5.38 -9.05
C ALA A 60 -2.43 -6.63 -8.34
N GLU A 61 -1.93 -6.96 -7.15
CA GLU A 61 -2.35 -8.13 -6.38
C GLU A 61 -3.72 -7.93 -5.71
N LEU A 62 -3.95 -6.76 -5.10
CA LEU A 62 -5.11 -6.54 -4.24
C LEU A 62 -6.27 -5.84 -4.96
N GLN A 63 -6.02 -5.22 -6.11
CA GLN A 63 -7.01 -4.51 -6.94
C GLN A 63 -7.90 -3.54 -6.11
N PRO A 64 -7.31 -2.59 -5.36
CA PRO A 64 -8.11 -1.63 -4.59
C PRO A 64 -8.92 -0.71 -5.52
N GLY A 65 -10.14 -0.39 -5.12
CA GLY A 65 -11.00 0.57 -5.82
C GLY A 65 -10.73 2.03 -5.45
N ALA A 66 -9.99 2.27 -4.36
CA ALA A 66 -9.57 3.60 -3.94
C ALA A 66 -8.23 3.55 -3.17
N ILE A 67 -7.53 4.67 -3.17
CA ILE A 67 -6.33 4.92 -2.36
C ILE A 67 -6.63 6.06 -1.38
N ALA A 68 -6.15 5.94 -0.15
CA ALA A 68 -6.26 6.94 0.91
C ALA A 68 -4.89 7.33 1.46
#